data_AF-A0A1H2VBW2-F1
#
_entry.id   AF-A0A1H2VBW2-F1
#
_cell.length_a   1.000
_cell.length_b   1.000
_cell.length_c   1.000
_cell.angle_alpha   90.00
_cell.angle_beta   90.00
_cell.angle_gamma   90.00
#
_symmetry.space_group_name_H-M   'P 1'
#
loop_
_entity.id
_entity.type
_entity.pdbx_description
1 polymer ?
#
loop_
_entity_poly.entity_id
_entity_poly.type
_entity_poly.pdbx_seq_one_letter_code
_entity_poly.pdbx_strand_id
1 'polypeptide(L)'
;MKHNNHNSFILTSITKILEEAISATTGIGDGIETYALYDYVMQSVFLKMTGAQEQKMKCICWELATNDYEFRKDFLIGNDKLSVKGMSRYDDKQKVYIELIKQIEKNNPRINIEEILDKKKIRKDIRYYLRKIFENTNFAIWGRKGYDQIYSFFEKSVTVKHFGDDNNLFTKFSKKENEDIAECLQERYEQLYHHRNRCAHNTLSYQQNLPTLDTLRKEEYVYENYFIYFSILILIDEIMMKLYQKYLEVIDYN
;
A
#
# COMPACT_ATOMS: atom_id res chain seq x y z
N MET A 1 -31.40 8.14 -4.57
CA MET A 1 -30.10 7.62 -5.04
C MET A 1 -29.01 8.53 -4.50
N LYS A 2 -28.24 8.10 -3.49
CA LYS A 2 -27.02 8.82 -3.11
C LYS A 2 -26.04 8.72 -4.28
N HIS A 3 -25.74 9.84 -4.93
CA HIS A 3 -24.67 9.90 -5.92
C HIS A 3 -23.33 9.84 -5.17
N ASN A 4 -22.90 8.65 -4.78
CA ASN A 4 -21.58 8.45 -4.19
C ASN A 4 -20.53 8.45 -5.32
N ASN A 5 -20.14 9.66 -5.72
CA ASN A 5 -19.26 9.87 -6.87
C ASN A 5 -17.87 9.23 -6.69
N HIS A 6 -17.46 8.92 -5.47
CA HIS A 6 -16.13 8.36 -5.19
C HIS A 6 -16.10 6.82 -5.05
N ASN A 7 -17.23 6.13 -4.91
CA ASN A 7 -17.26 4.67 -4.71
C ASN A 7 -16.53 3.92 -5.83
N SER A 8 -16.76 4.31 -7.09
CA SER A 8 -16.12 3.70 -8.26
C SER A 8 -14.60 3.84 -8.24
N PHE A 9 -14.09 4.98 -7.76
CA PHE A 9 -12.67 5.24 -7.60
C PHE A 9 -12.09 4.44 -6.42
N ILE A 10 -12.76 4.43 -5.27
CA ILE A 10 -12.28 3.72 -4.07
C ILE A 10 -12.17 2.22 -4.35
N LEU A 11 -13.17 1.64 -5.03
CA LEU A 11 -13.23 0.21 -5.38
C LEU A 11 -12.39 -0.15 -6.61
N THR A 12 -11.76 0.82 -7.28
CA THR A 12 -10.83 0.52 -8.37
C THR A 12 -9.47 0.13 -7.81
N SER A 13 -9.03 -1.11 -8.06
CA SER A 13 -7.72 -1.60 -7.61
C SER A 13 -6.58 -0.75 -8.19
N ILE A 14 -5.61 -0.41 -7.33
CA ILE A 14 -4.40 0.34 -7.67
C ILE A 14 -3.54 -0.38 -8.73
N THR A 15 -3.74 -1.69 -8.84
CA THR A 15 -3.09 -2.59 -9.79
C THR A 15 -3.28 -2.18 -11.25
N LYS A 16 -4.38 -1.50 -11.61
CA LYS A 16 -4.61 -0.98 -12.96
C LYS A 16 -3.49 -0.04 -13.45
N ILE A 17 -2.91 0.76 -12.55
CA ILE A 17 -1.78 1.64 -12.88
C ILE A 17 -0.57 0.83 -13.34
N LEU A 18 -0.35 -0.33 -12.71
CA LEU A 18 0.73 -1.23 -13.04
C LEU A 18 0.48 -1.95 -14.37
N GLU A 19 -0.76 -2.39 -14.61
CA GLU A 19 -1.19 -3.00 -15.88
C GLU A 19 -1.01 -2.03 -17.05
N GLU A 20 -1.46 -0.78 -16.89
CA GLU A 20 -1.30 0.28 -17.89
C GLU A 20 0.17 0.56 -18.19
N ALA A 21 1.02 0.59 -17.16
CA ALA A 21 2.45 0.85 -17.34
C ALA A 21 3.18 -0.28 -18.06
N ILE A 22 2.85 -1.54 -17.76
CA ILE A 22 3.42 -2.70 -18.44
C ILE A 22 2.95 -2.74 -19.89
N SER A 23 1.65 -2.49 -20.13
CA SER A 23 1.11 -2.42 -21.48
C SER A 23 1.78 -1.32 -22.32
N ALA A 24 1.96 -0.12 -21.74
CA ALA A 24 2.60 1.00 -22.42
C ALA A 24 4.09 0.77 -22.74
N THR A 25 4.76 -0.12 -22.02
CA THR A 25 6.20 -0.37 -22.18
C THR A 25 6.52 -1.67 -22.91
N THR A 26 5.51 -2.47 -23.27
CA THR A 26 5.69 -3.76 -23.96
C THR A 26 6.46 -3.63 -25.29
N GLY A 27 6.31 -2.50 -26.00
CA GLY A 27 7.00 -2.26 -27.27
C GLY A 27 8.45 -1.77 -27.18
N ILE A 28 8.97 -1.53 -25.97
CA ILE A 28 10.33 -0.98 -25.76
C ILE A 28 11.41 -2.05 -25.96
N GLY A 29 11.07 -3.32 -25.73
CA GLY A 29 12.03 -4.42 -25.67
C GLY A 29 12.63 -4.62 -24.27
N ASP A 30 13.58 -5.54 -24.16
CA ASP A 30 14.17 -6.01 -22.90
C ASP A 30 15.71 -6.13 -22.95
N GLY A 31 16.35 -5.61 -24.00
CA GLY A 31 17.80 -5.59 -24.16
C GLY A 31 18.51 -4.59 -23.24
N ILE A 32 19.84 -4.65 -23.20
CA ILE A 32 20.68 -3.83 -22.30
C ILE A 32 20.48 -2.31 -22.52
N GLU A 33 20.15 -1.92 -23.74
CA GLU A 33 19.84 -0.54 -24.14
C GLU A 33 18.63 0.04 -23.42
N THR A 34 17.71 -0.82 -22.98
CA THR A 34 16.48 -0.42 -22.28
C THR A 34 16.68 -0.28 -20.77
N TYR A 35 17.83 -0.73 -20.23
CA TYR A 35 18.10 -0.72 -18.79
C TYR A 35 18.14 0.71 -18.21
N ALA A 36 18.60 1.69 -19.00
CA ALA A 36 18.60 3.10 -18.58
C ALA A 36 17.17 3.65 -18.34
N LEU A 37 16.14 3.04 -18.95
CA LEU A 37 14.75 3.45 -18.79
C LEU A 37 14.11 2.89 -17.52
N TYR A 38 14.69 1.84 -16.94
CA TYR A 38 14.14 1.14 -15.78
C TYR A 38 13.78 2.09 -14.64
N ASP A 39 14.72 2.92 -14.20
CA ASP A 39 14.51 3.75 -13.02
C ASP A 39 13.46 4.84 -13.29
N TYR A 40 13.50 5.48 -14.48
CA TYR A 40 12.50 6.47 -14.88
C TYR A 40 11.08 5.90 -14.93
N VAL A 41 10.92 4.71 -15.54
CA VAL A 41 9.62 4.05 -15.65
C VAL A 41 9.13 3.63 -14.27
N MET A 42 9.96 2.91 -13.50
CA MET A 42 9.58 2.40 -12.18
C MET A 42 9.26 3.53 -11.20
N GLN A 43 10.07 4.60 -11.17
CA GLN A 43 9.82 5.78 -10.36
C GLN A 43 8.48 6.45 -10.73
N SER A 44 8.19 6.58 -12.03
CA SER A 44 6.94 7.17 -12.50
C SER A 44 5.72 6.35 -12.06
N VAL A 45 5.77 5.02 -12.24
CA VAL A 45 4.72 4.10 -11.79
C VAL A 45 4.55 4.17 -10.28
N PHE A 46 5.64 4.15 -9.54
CA PHE A 46 5.64 4.22 -8.08
C PHE A 46 5.03 5.52 -7.55
N LEU A 47 5.36 6.67 -8.14
CA LEU A 47 4.76 7.95 -7.78
C LEU A 47 3.26 8.00 -8.11
N LYS A 48 2.83 7.44 -9.24
CA LYS A 48 1.41 7.33 -9.60
C LYS A 48 0.65 6.44 -8.61
N MET A 49 1.19 5.28 -8.25
CA MET A 49 0.58 4.37 -7.29
C MET A 49 0.48 5.00 -5.89
N THR A 50 1.58 5.56 -5.37
CA THR A 50 1.55 6.22 -4.04
C THR A 50 0.56 7.39 -4.00
N GLY A 51 0.51 8.20 -5.07
CA GLY A 51 -0.47 9.28 -5.21
C GLY A 51 -1.91 8.77 -5.26
N ALA A 52 -2.19 7.73 -6.05
CA ALA A 52 -3.52 7.13 -6.14
C ALA A 52 -3.98 6.58 -4.78
N GLN A 53 -3.10 5.90 -4.05
CA GLN A 53 -3.40 5.41 -2.71
C GLN A 53 -3.71 6.56 -1.75
N GLU A 54 -2.92 7.65 -1.78
CA GLU A 54 -3.16 8.84 -0.96
C GLU A 54 -4.55 9.44 -1.23
N GLN A 55 -4.91 9.59 -2.51
CA GLN A 55 -6.23 10.11 -2.90
C GLN A 55 -7.36 9.16 -2.51
N LYS A 56 -7.14 7.84 -2.60
CA LYS A 56 -8.11 6.84 -2.15
C LYS A 56 -8.40 6.97 -0.66
N MET A 57 -7.37 7.13 0.18
CA MET A 57 -7.55 7.36 1.62
C MET A 57 -8.36 8.63 1.91
N LYS A 58 -8.09 9.71 1.16
CA LYS A 58 -8.90 10.94 1.26
C LYS A 58 -10.35 10.67 0.87
N CYS A 59 -10.60 10.06 -0.28
CA CYS A 59 -11.95 9.75 -0.74
C CYS A 59 -12.73 8.91 0.28
N ILE A 60 -12.10 7.89 0.87
CA ILE A 60 -12.70 7.11 1.95
C ILE A 60 -13.15 8.03 3.10
N CYS A 61 -12.25 8.88 3.60
CA CYS A 61 -12.59 9.80 4.69
C CYS A 61 -13.74 10.76 4.32
N TRP A 62 -13.78 11.24 3.09
CA TRP A 62 -14.86 12.12 2.63
C TRP A 62 -16.21 11.40 2.59
N GLU A 63 -16.23 10.13 2.15
CA GLU A 63 -17.44 9.30 2.15
C GLU A 63 -17.89 8.99 3.60
N LEU A 64 -16.95 8.64 4.50
CA LEU A 64 -17.24 8.46 5.92
C LEU A 64 -17.84 9.73 6.55
N ALA A 65 -17.21 10.87 6.29
CA ALA A 65 -17.68 12.17 6.77
C ALA A 65 -19.03 12.55 6.17
N THR A 66 -19.40 12.05 5.00
CA THR A 66 -20.71 12.31 4.40
C THR A 66 -21.83 11.60 5.18
N ASN A 67 -21.55 10.42 5.74
CA ASN A 67 -22.52 9.62 6.48
C ASN A 67 -22.51 9.88 8.00
N ASP A 68 -21.35 10.21 8.60
CA ASP A 68 -21.22 10.47 10.04
C ASP A 68 -20.85 11.94 10.33
N TYR A 69 -21.79 12.68 10.92
CA TYR A 69 -21.63 14.11 11.25
C TYR A 69 -20.63 14.36 12.38
N GLU A 70 -20.49 13.45 13.35
CA GLU A 70 -19.51 13.58 14.43
C GLU A 70 -18.10 13.39 13.87
N PHE A 71 -17.93 12.36 13.03
CA PHE A 71 -16.68 12.15 12.32
C PHE A 71 -16.35 13.33 11.40
N ARG A 72 -17.34 13.88 10.67
CA ARG A 72 -17.13 15.09 9.84
C ARG A 72 -16.59 16.26 10.64
N LYS A 73 -17.15 16.49 11.83
CA LYS A 73 -16.71 17.57 12.72
C LYS A 73 -15.24 17.35 13.12
N ASP A 74 -14.89 16.14 13.57
CA ASP A 74 -13.52 15.80 13.97
C ASP A 74 -12.54 15.90 12.79
N PHE A 75 -12.93 15.44 11.60
CA PHE A 75 -12.16 15.49 10.37
C PHE A 75 -11.89 16.92 9.88
N LEU A 76 -12.87 17.83 9.98
CA LEU A 76 -12.73 19.21 9.51
C LEU A 76 -12.05 20.13 10.53
N ILE A 77 -12.29 19.94 11.83
CA ILE A 77 -11.68 20.78 12.88
C ILE A 77 -10.19 20.46 13.02
N GLY A 78 -9.74 19.27 12.61
CA GLY A 78 -8.33 18.93 12.59
C GLY A 78 -7.75 18.67 13.98
N ASN A 79 -8.56 18.18 14.92
CA ASN A 79 -8.14 17.77 16.25
C ASN A 79 -7.27 16.50 16.18
N ASP A 80 -6.05 16.57 15.64
CA ASP A 80 -4.96 15.55 15.56
C ASP A 80 -5.28 14.13 15.06
N LYS A 81 -6.55 13.74 14.95
CA LYS A 81 -7.00 12.38 14.68
C LYS A 81 -6.93 12.04 13.20
N LEU A 82 -7.35 12.93 12.31
CA LEU A 82 -7.16 12.84 10.86
C LEU A 82 -7.15 14.26 10.30
N SER A 83 -6.03 14.71 9.74
CA SER A 83 -5.98 16.00 9.04
C SER A 83 -5.85 15.77 7.54
N VAL A 84 -6.55 16.57 6.74
CA VAL A 84 -6.52 16.53 5.27
C VAL A 84 -5.10 16.82 4.71
N LYS A 85 -4.20 17.36 5.53
CA LYS A 85 -2.89 17.88 5.10
C LYS A 85 -1.88 16.82 4.63
N GLY A 86 -2.10 15.53 4.89
CA GLY A 86 -1.29 14.45 4.34
C GLY A 86 -1.85 13.07 4.63
N MET A 87 -1.76 12.15 3.66
CA MET A 87 -2.15 10.72 3.80
C MET A 87 -1.05 9.79 3.29
N SER A 88 0.19 10.29 3.27
CA SER A 88 1.36 9.60 2.75
C SER A 88 2.08 8.78 3.83
N ARG A 89 1.94 9.11 5.12
CA ARG A 89 2.60 8.37 6.20
C ARG A 89 1.83 7.11 6.58
N TYR A 90 2.53 6.18 7.23
CA TYR A 90 1.91 4.97 7.75
C TYR A 90 0.83 5.31 8.78
N ASP A 91 1.13 6.20 9.72
CA ASP A 91 0.19 6.60 10.78
C ASP A 91 -1.14 7.12 10.23
N ASP A 92 -1.10 7.86 9.12
CA ASP A 92 -2.31 8.36 8.45
C ASP A 92 -3.16 7.20 7.92
N LYS A 93 -2.52 6.19 7.31
CA LYS A 93 -3.20 4.99 6.77
C LYS A 93 -3.76 4.12 7.89
N GLN A 94 -3.02 3.98 8.99
CA GLN A 94 -3.51 3.30 10.19
C GLN A 94 -4.72 4.02 10.79
N LYS A 95 -4.73 5.35 10.81
CA LYS A 95 -5.88 6.13 11.27
C LYS A 95 -7.13 5.89 10.42
N VAL A 96 -7.00 5.90 9.09
CA VAL A 96 -8.13 5.60 8.17
C VAL A 96 -8.62 4.16 8.38
N TYR A 97 -7.71 3.21 8.55
CA TYR A 97 -8.04 1.80 8.79
C TYR A 97 -8.86 1.62 10.07
N ILE A 98 -8.39 2.20 11.18
CA ILE A 98 -9.08 2.14 12.48
C ILE A 98 -10.46 2.81 12.38
N GLU A 99 -10.56 3.94 11.67
CA GLU A 99 -11.83 4.65 11.55
C GLU A 99 -12.84 3.85 10.71
N LEU A 100 -12.41 3.21 9.62
CA LEU A 100 -13.27 2.31 8.85
C LEU A 100 -13.86 1.20 9.71
N ILE A 101 -13.03 0.58 10.54
CA ILE A 101 -13.48 -0.47 11.47
C ILE A 101 -14.53 0.06 12.43
N LYS A 102 -14.27 1.20 13.09
CA LYS A 102 -15.23 1.81 14.03
C LYS A 102 -16.58 2.11 13.37
N GLN A 103 -16.55 2.59 12.12
CA GLN A 103 -17.76 2.87 11.37
C GLN A 103 -18.53 1.60 11.00
N ILE A 104 -17.83 0.50 10.68
CA ILE A 104 -18.45 -0.81 10.47
C ILE A 104 -19.07 -1.32 11.77
N GLU A 105 -18.34 -1.29 12.88
CA GLU A 105 -18.80 -1.75 14.20
C GLU A 105 -20.00 -0.96 14.72
N LYS A 106 -20.01 0.38 14.53
CA LYS A 106 -21.12 1.26 14.91
C LYS A 106 -22.43 0.86 14.25
N ASN A 107 -22.37 0.38 13.01
CA ASN A 107 -23.55 -0.01 12.25
C ASN A 107 -23.85 -1.53 12.35
N ASN A 108 -22.87 -2.36 12.68
CA ASN A 108 -23.07 -3.79 12.95
C ASN A 108 -22.08 -4.34 14.01
N PRO A 109 -22.47 -4.35 15.30
CA PRO A 109 -21.58 -4.70 16.42
C PRO A 109 -21.13 -6.17 16.50
N ARG A 110 -21.66 -7.05 15.65
CA ARG A 110 -21.35 -8.50 15.68
C ARG A 110 -20.31 -8.92 14.64
N ILE A 111 -19.77 -7.98 13.88
CA ILE A 111 -18.84 -8.30 12.79
C ILE A 111 -17.44 -8.59 13.36
N ASN A 112 -16.85 -9.70 12.93
CA ASN A 112 -15.45 -10.02 13.19
C ASN A 112 -14.59 -9.57 11.99
N ILE A 113 -13.55 -8.79 12.24
CA ILE A 113 -12.62 -8.26 11.22
C ILE A 113 -11.85 -9.40 10.53
N GLU A 114 -11.54 -10.48 11.25
CA GLU A 114 -10.90 -11.66 10.66
C GLU A 114 -11.79 -12.37 9.63
N GLU A 115 -13.13 -12.28 9.78
CA GLU A 115 -14.07 -12.82 8.80
C GLU A 115 -14.15 -11.92 7.55
N ILE A 116 -14.06 -10.60 7.72
CA ILE A 116 -14.03 -9.64 6.59
C ILE A 116 -12.73 -9.80 5.80
N LEU A 117 -11.61 -9.80 6.53
CA LEU A 117 -10.27 -9.90 5.97
C LEU A 117 -9.88 -11.37 5.94
N ASP A 118 -10.27 -12.08 4.88
CA ASP A 118 -9.69 -13.42 4.58
C ASP A 118 -8.19 -13.26 4.26
N LYS A 119 -7.37 -13.11 5.30
CA LYS A 119 -5.95 -12.76 5.24
C LYS A 119 -5.15 -13.78 4.44
N LYS A 120 -5.51 -15.08 4.55
CA LYS A 120 -4.89 -16.17 3.78
C LYS A 120 -5.15 -16.00 2.29
N LYS A 121 -6.39 -15.71 1.92
CA LYS A 121 -6.77 -15.46 0.52
C LYS A 121 -6.13 -14.19 -0.02
N ILE A 122 -6.15 -13.08 0.72
CA ILE A 122 -5.49 -11.82 0.32
C ILE A 122 -4.01 -12.07 -0.01
N ARG A 123 -3.27 -12.73 0.90
CA ARG A 123 -1.86 -13.05 0.69
C ARG A 123 -1.64 -13.90 -0.57
N LYS A 124 -2.46 -14.94 -0.75
CA LYS A 124 -2.35 -15.86 -1.90
C LYS A 124 -2.67 -15.15 -3.22
N ASP A 125 -3.73 -14.36 -3.25
CA ASP A 125 -4.22 -13.68 -4.45
C ASP A 125 -3.22 -12.62 -4.92
N ILE A 126 -2.69 -11.80 -3.99
CA ILE A 126 -1.67 -10.79 -4.32
C ILE A 126 -0.39 -11.46 -4.84
N ARG A 127 0.09 -12.52 -4.17
CA ARG A 127 1.29 -13.24 -4.61
C ARG A 127 1.10 -13.82 -6.02
N TYR A 128 -0.06 -14.43 -6.28
CA TYR A 128 -0.39 -14.98 -7.59
C TYR A 128 -0.46 -13.87 -8.65
N TYR A 129 -1.12 -12.77 -8.32
CA TYR A 129 -1.26 -11.61 -9.19
C TYR A 129 0.09 -11.02 -9.58
N LEU A 130 0.95 -10.72 -8.60
CA LEU A 130 2.30 -10.17 -8.82
C LEU A 130 3.16 -11.08 -9.70
N ARG A 131 3.09 -12.39 -9.48
CA ARG A 131 3.78 -13.34 -10.36
C ARG A 131 3.28 -13.22 -11.78
N LYS A 132 1.96 -13.30 -11.97
CA LYS A 132 1.32 -13.31 -13.30
C LYS A 132 1.55 -12.01 -14.06
N ILE A 133 1.46 -10.85 -13.40
CA ILE A 133 1.56 -9.55 -14.09
C ILE A 133 2.98 -9.26 -14.56
N PHE A 134 4.00 -9.67 -13.79
CA PHE A 134 5.39 -9.41 -14.13
C PHE A 134 6.03 -10.51 -14.97
N GLU A 135 5.48 -11.71 -14.97
CA GLU A 135 5.98 -12.83 -15.76
C GLU A 135 6.08 -12.45 -17.25
N ASN A 136 7.25 -12.66 -17.84
CA ASN A 136 7.57 -12.33 -19.23
C ASN A 136 7.43 -10.84 -19.60
N THR A 137 7.55 -9.93 -18.63
CA THR A 137 7.60 -8.49 -18.88
C THR A 137 9.01 -7.96 -18.85
N ASN A 138 9.25 -6.87 -19.58
CA ASN A 138 10.44 -6.05 -19.50
C ASN A 138 10.77 -5.63 -18.04
N PHE A 139 9.76 -5.36 -17.21
CA PHE A 139 9.96 -5.00 -15.80
C PHE A 139 10.70 -6.10 -15.03
N ALA A 140 10.26 -7.35 -15.17
CA ALA A 140 10.90 -8.49 -14.51
C ALA A 140 12.34 -8.74 -15.02
N ILE A 141 12.62 -8.41 -16.28
CA ILE A 141 13.97 -8.55 -16.85
C ILE A 141 14.88 -7.45 -16.35
N TRP A 142 14.45 -6.18 -16.45
CA TRP A 142 15.19 -5.02 -15.96
C TRP A 142 15.52 -5.12 -14.47
N GLY A 143 14.57 -5.60 -13.68
CA GLY A 143 14.68 -5.65 -12.22
C GLY A 143 14.78 -7.06 -11.64
N ARG A 144 15.42 -8.00 -12.36
CA ARG A 144 15.35 -9.45 -12.05
C ARG A 144 15.59 -9.80 -10.58
N LYS A 145 16.65 -9.26 -9.99
CA LYS A 145 16.99 -9.48 -8.57
C LYS A 145 15.84 -9.04 -7.64
N GLY A 146 15.25 -7.87 -7.89
CA GLY A 146 14.13 -7.34 -7.12
C GLY A 146 12.85 -8.16 -7.30
N TYR A 147 12.58 -8.62 -8.53
CA TYR A 147 11.46 -9.49 -8.84
C TYR A 147 11.56 -10.82 -8.09
N ASP A 148 12.72 -11.47 -8.11
CA ASP A 148 12.93 -12.74 -7.42
C ASP A 148 12.80 -12.59 -5.88
N GLN A 149 13.11 -11.41 -5.33
CA GLN A 149 12.97 -11.10 -3.90
C GLN A 149 11.52 -11.01 -3.41
N ILE A 150 10.53 -10.84 -4.31
CA ILE A 150 9.10 -10.86 -3.94
C ILE A 150 8.76 -12.17 -3.21
N TYR A 151 9.28 -13.30 -3.68
CA TYR A 151 8.98 -14.60 -3.07
C TYR A 151 9.47 -14.67 -1.63
N SER A 152 10.72 -14.27 -1.36
CA SER A 152 11.26 -14.22 0.00
C SER A 152 10.49 -13.25 0.89
N PHE A 153 10.09 -12.08 0.36
CA PHE A 153 9.31 -11.10 1.10
C PHE A 153 7.94 -11.63 1.52
N PHE A 154 7.24 -12.33 0.62
CA PHE A 154 5.94 -12.92 0.97
C PHE A 154 6.04 -14.07 1.97
N GLU A 155 7.17 -14.79 2.02
CA GLU A 155 7.39 -15.85 3.01
C GLU A 155 7.83 -15.32 4.37
N LYS A 156 8.70 -14.31 4.41
CA LYS A 156 9.30 -13.79 5.64
C LYS A 156 8.49 -12.65 6.28
N SER A 157 8.06 -11.67 5.48
CA SER A 157 7.50 -10.41 5.97
C SER A 157 5.98 -10.35 5.86
N VAL A 158 5.36 -10.97 4.86
CA VAL A 158 3.88 -10.97 4.68
C VAL A 158 3.24 -12.23 5.27
N THR A 159 3.24 -12.37 6.59
CA THR A 159 2.51 -13.46 7.28
C THR A 159 1.10 -13.01 7.68
N VAL A 160 0.17 -13.95 7.82
CA VAL A 160 -1.25 -13.69 8.22
C VAL A 160 -1.37 -12.93 9.55
N LYS A 161 -0.38 -13.06 10.43
CA LYS A 161 -0.32 -12.35 11.72
C LYS A 161 0.18 -10.91 11.58
N HIS A 162 0.66 -10.50 10.41
CA HIS A 162 1.41 -9.25 10.27
C HIS A 162 0.55 -8.06 9.79
N PHE A 163 -0.71 -8.31 9.41
CA PHE A 163 -1.61 -7.29 8.89
C PHE A 163 -3.07 -7.59 9.22
N GLY A 164 -3.90 -6.55 9.22
CA GLY A 164 -5.36 -6.69 9.33
C GLY A 164 -5.82 -7.24 10.69
N ASP A 165 -5.37 -6.60 11.77
CA ASP A 165 -5.82 -6.87 13.14
C ASP A 165 -6.71 -5.72 13.64
N ASP A 166 -7.51 -5.94 14.68
CA ASP A 166 -8.54 -5.00 15.15
C ASP A 166 -8.06 -3.57 15.36
N ASN A 167 -6.81 -3.40 15.79
CA ASN A 167 -6.22 -2.10 16.11
C ASN A 167 -5.09 -1.66 15.18
N ASN A 168 -4.65 -2.51 14.25
CA ASN A 168 -3.44 -2.26 13.48
C ASN A 168 -3.57 -2.74 12.03
N LEU A 169 -3.31 -1.82 11.08
CA LEU A 169 -3.19 -2.16 9.66
C LEU A 169 -2.04 -3.14 9.44
N PHE A 170 -0.86 -2.84 10.00
CA PHE A 170 0.30 -3.72 10.12
C PHE A 170 0.72 -3.84 11.58
N THR A 171 1.12 -5.03 12.03
CA THR A 171 1.59 -5.24 13.40
C THR A 171 3.02 -4.75 13.59
N LYS A 172 3.30 -4.10 14.73
CA LYS A 172 4.67 -3.87 15.22
C LYS A 172 5.20 -5.14 15.87
N PHE A 173 5.79 -6.06 15.11
CA PHE A 173 6.62 -7.10 15.75
C PHE A 173 8.01 -6.53 16.01
N SER A 174 8.30 -6.38 17.30
CA SER A 174 9.63 -6.11 17.84
C SER A 174 10.19 -7.44 18.34
N LYS A 175 11.45 -7.71 18.01
CA LYS A 175 12.31 -8.82 18.46
C LYS A 175 11.79 -9.55 19.71
N LYS A 176 11.45 -10.84 19.57
CA LYS A 176 11.61 -11.78 20.69
C LYS A 176 13.05 -12.30 20.65
N GLU A 177 13.72 -12.28 21.80
CA GLU A 177 15.15 -12.52 21.98
C GLU A 177 15.68 -13.90 21.52
N ASN A 178 14.87 -14.79 20.92
CA ASN A 178 15.30 -16.14 20.51
C ASN A 178 14.58 -16.71 19.27
N GLU A 179 13.94 -15.89 18.43
CA GLU A 179 13.33 -16.36 17.17
C GLU A 179 13.84 -15.51 16.00
N ASP A 180 14.06 -16.17 14.85
CA ASP A 180 14.48 -15.55 13.59
C ASP A 180 13.74 -14.23 13.34
N ILE A 181 14.49 -13.21 12.89
CA ILE A 181 14.03 -11.84 12.66
C ILE A 181 12.68 -11.83 11.95
N ALA A 182 11.59 -11.61 12.69
CA ALA A 182 10.27 -11.39 12.11
C ALA A 182 10.24 -9.98 11.53
N GLU A 183 10.46 -9.88 10.22
CA GLU A 183 10.52 -8.61 9.49
C GLU A 183 9.19 -7.84 9.61
N CYS A 184 9.26 -6.58 10.06
CA CYS A 184 8.10 -5.75 10.33
C CYS A 184 7.63 -5.01 9.07
N LEU A 185 6.36 -5.21 8.66
CA LEU A 185 5.76 -4.53 7.50
C LEU A 185 5.71 -3.00 7.67
N GLN A 186 5.65 -2.49 8.91
CA GLN A 186 5.72 -1.05 9.16
C GLN A 186 7.09 -0.47 8.80
N GLU A 187 8.18 -1.16 9.13
CA GLU A 187 9.53 -0.72 8.77
C GLU A 187 9.71 -0.70 7.25
N ARG A 188 9.20 -1.72 6.56
CA ARG A 188 9.25 -1.78 5.09
C ARG A 188 8.43 -0.66 4.46
N TYR A 189 7.30 -0.31 5.08
CA TYR A 189 6.53 0.86 4.67
C TYR A 189 7.29 2.17 4.91
N GLU A 190 8.03 2.31 6.00
CA GLU A 190 8.83 3.52 6.25
C GLU A 190 9.94 3.69 5.19
N GLN A 191 10.59 2.58 4.79
CA GLN A 191 11.53 2.58 3.66
C GLN A 191 10.86 3.05 2.37
N LEU A 192 9.65 2.56 2.08
CA LEU A 192 8.83 2.99 0.95
C LEU A 192 8.55 4.49 1.01
N TYR A 193 8.13 5.01 2.17
CA TYR A 193 7.84 6.43 2.37
C TYR A 193 9.08 7.31 2.16
N HIS A 194 10.23 6.91 2.71
CA HIS A 194 11.49 7.60 2.46
C HIS A 194 11.88 7.55 0.99
N HIS A 195 11.75 6.41 0.32
CA HIS A 195 12.01 6.29 -1.11
C HIS A 195 11.08 7.20 -1.94
N ARG A 196 9.78 7.25 -1.63
CA ARG A 196 8.83 8.18 -2.25
C ARG A 196 9.26 9.63 -2.09
N ASN A 197 9.69 10.04 -0.91
CA ASN A 197 10.15 11.40 -0.68
C ASN A 197 11.41 11.71 -1.48
N ARG A 198 12.35 10.76 -1.62
CA ARG A 198 13.48 10.90 -2.52
C ARG A 198 13.03 11.08 -3.97
N CYS A 199 12.12 10.24 -4.46
CA CYS A 199 11.60 10.34 -5.83
C CYS A 199 10.89 11.67 -6.11
N ALA A 200 10.17 12.22 -5.12
CA ALA A 200 9.40 13.46 -5.28
C ALA A 200 10.23 14.74 -5.07
N HIS A 201 11.30 14.69 -4.27
CA HIS A 201 12.08 15.87 -3.88
C HIS A 201 13.51 15.91 -4.46
N ASN A 202 14.01 14.83 -5.07
CA ASN A 202 15.30 14.82 -5.77
C ASN A 202 15.24 15.45 -7.18
N THR A 203 14.29 16.36 -7.41
CA THR A 203 14.21 17.16 -8.64
C THR A 203 15.25 18.27 -8.58
N LEU A 204 16.47 17.93 -9.04
CA LEU A 204 17.58 18.83 -9.31
C LEU A 204 18.17 19.55 -8.07
N SER A 205 19.42 19.17 -7.73
CA SER A 205 20.45 19.98 -7.04
C SER A 205 20.45 20.19 -5.52
N TYR A 206 19.43 19.86 -4.71
CA TYR A 206 19.48 20.22 -3.28
C TYR A 206 19.94 19.13 -2.29
N GLN A 207 19.71 17.84 -2.53
CA GLN A 207 20.20 16.77 -1.63
C GLN A 207 20.45 15.47 -2.42
N GLN A 208 21.70 14.98 -2.43
CA GLN A 208 21.96 13.59 -2.78
C GLN A 208 21.51 12.72 -1.61
N ASN A 209 20.21 12.41 -1.54
CA ASN A 209 19.68 11.50 -0.54
C ASN A 209 19.92 10.03 -0.98
N LEU A 210 21.19 9.72 -1.30
CA LEU A 210 21.62 8.38 -1.68
C LEU A 210 21.73 7.50 -0.43
N PRO A 211 21.46 6.19 -0.53
CA PRO A 211 21.71 5.28 0.59
C PRO A 211 23.19 5.34 0.96
N THR A 212 23.49 5.40 2.26
CA THR A 212 24.88 5.33 2.74
C THR A 212 25.44 3.93 2.50
N LEU A 213 26.78 3.80 2.42
CA LEU A 213 27.43 2.49 2.32
C LEU A 213 27.01 1.54 3.45
N ASP A 214 26.81 2.07 4.66
CA ASP A 214 26.31 1.28 5.79
C ASP A 214 24.87 0.79 5.58
N THR A 215 24.03 1.56 4.89
CA THR A 215 22.68 1.12 4.52
C THR A 215 22.74 -0.01 3.50
N LEU A 216 23.61 0.11 2.48
CA LEU A 216 23.80 -0.93 1.46
C LEU A 216 24.34 -2.24 2.03
N ARG A 217 25.08 -2.18 3.15
CA ARG A 217 25.65 -3.35 3.83
C ARG A 217 24.64 -4.11 4.70
N LYS A 218 23.48 -3.52 5.02
CA LYS A 218 22.45 -4.21 5.82
C LYS A 218 21.80 -5.31 4.99
N GLU A 219 21.60 -6.48 5.59
CA GLU A 219 20.90 -7.60 4.94
C GLU A 219 19.49 -7.21 4.46
N GLU A 220 18.86 -6.29 5.19
CA GLU A 220 17.53 -5.75 4.93
C GLU A 220 17.44 -4.84 3.69
N TYR A 221 18.58 -4.40 3.12
CA TYR A 221 18.59 -3.59 1.89
C TYR A 221 18.01 -4.34 0.68
N VAL A 222 17.99 -5.67 0.75
CA VAL A 222 17.29 -6.57 -0.19
C VAL A 222 15.83 -6.15 -0.40
N TYR A 223 15.19 -5.55 0.61
CA TYR A 223 13.78 -5.14 0.53
C TYR A 223 13.58 -3.72 -0.03
N GLU A 224 14.64 -2.94 -0.27
CA GLU A 224 14.56 -1.61 -0.87
C GLU A 224 14.51 -1.68 -2.39
N ASN A 225 13.43 -2.23 -2.95
CA ASN A 225 13.21 -2.27 -4.39
C ASN A 225 11.75 -2.03 -4.78
N TYR A 226 11.52 -1.59 -6.02
CA TYR A 226 10.20 -1.22 -6.51
C TYR A 226 9.17 -2.34 -6.41
N PHE A 227 9.56 -3.61 -6.61
CA PHE A 227 8.62 -4.72 -6.54
C PHE A 227 8.07 -4.94 -5.13
N ILE A 228 8.92 -4.80 -4.11
CA ILE A 228 8.49 -4.85 -2.71
C ILE A 228 7.59 -3.66 -2.40
N TYR A 229 7.94 -2.46 -2.89
CA TYR A 229 7.10 -1.29 -2.70
C TYR A 229 5.72 -1.44 -3.36
N PHE A 230 5.64 -1.95 -4.58
CA PHE A 230 4.38 -2.27 -5.24
C PHE A 230 3.58 -3.31 -4.45
N SER A 231 4.24 -4.34 -3.93
CA SER A 231 3.61 -5.38 -3.12
C SER A 231 2.94 -4.80 -1.86
N ILE A 232 3.64 -3.90 -1.15
CA ILE A 232 3.11 -3.21 0.04
C ILE A 232 1.93 -2.32 -0.33
N LEU A 233 2.03 -1.55 -1.41
CA LEU A 233 0.94 -0.67 -1.87
C LEU A 233 -0.31 -1.48 -2.23
N ILE A 234 -0.15 -2.58 -2.98
CA ILE A 234 -1.25 -3.46 -3.35
C ILE A 234 -1.87 -4.12 -2.11
N LEU A 235 -1.06 -4.55 -1.14
CA LEU A 235 -1.57 -5.13 0.12
C LEU A 235 -2.45 -4.14 0.90
N ILE A 236 -2.00 -2.90 1.07
CA ILE A 236 -2.79 -1.86 1.73
C ILE A 236 -4.07 -1.58 0.93
N ASP A 237 -3.98 -1.49 -0.38
CA ASP A 237 -5.13 -1.21 -1.25
C ASP A 237 -6.22 -2.28 -1.13
N GLU A 238 -5.84 -3.55 -1.19
CA GLU A 238 -6.77 -4.69 -1.06
C GLU A 238 -7.46 -4.73 0.31
N ILE A 239 -6.72 -4.49 1.39
CA ILE A 239 -7.29 -4.43 2.75
C ILE A 239 -8.33 -3.31 2.84
N MET A 240 -7.97 -2.11 2.37
CA MET A 240 -8.84 -0.94 2.47
C MET A 240 -10.08 -1.06 1.58
N MET A 241 -9.94 -1.62 0.38
CA MET A 241 -11.09 -1.89 -0.51
C MET A 241 -12.05 -2.90 0.11
N LYS A 242 -11.57 -4.00 0.70
CA LYS A 242 -12.43 -4.99 1.36
C LYS A 242 -13.19 -4.42 2.56
N LEU A 243 -12.50 -3.65 3.41
CA LEU A 243 -13.16 -2.97 4.52
C LEU A 243 -14.19 -1.97 4.02
N TYR A 244 -13.85 -1.17 3.01
CA TYR A 244 -14.78 -0.19 2.47
C TYR A 244 -15.99 -0.84 1.80
N GLN A 245 -15.81 -1.95 1.08
CA GLN A 245 -16.91 -2.74 0.53
C GLN A 245 -17.84 -3.22 1.66
N LYS A 246 -17.26 -3.70 2.77
CA LYS A 246 -18.06 -4.13 3.92
C LYS A 246 -18.82 -2.96 4.57
N TYR A 247 -18.17 -1.81 4.67
CA TYR A 247 -18.80 -0.58 5.15
C TYR A 247 -20.02 -0.18 4.30
N LEU A 248 -19.90 -0.22 2.97
CA LEU A 248 -21.01 0.06 2.07
C LEU A 248 -22.16 -0.92 2.27
N GLU A 249 -21.88 -2.23 2.37
CA GLU A 249 -22.91 -3.23 2.67
C GLU A 249 -23.68 -2.85 3.94
N VAL A 250 -22.96 -2.57 5.03
CA VAL A 250 -23.59 -2.31 6.33
C VAL A 250 -24.41 -1.00 6.33
N ILE A 251 -24.00 0.02 5.58
CA ILE A 251 -24.76 1.27 5.46
C ILE A 251 -25.98 1.13 4.56
N ASP A 252 -25.90 0.37 3.48
CA ASP A 252 -27.04 0.18 2.57
C ASP A 252 -28.17 -0.65 3.20
N TYR A 253 -27.90 -1.41 4.27
CA TYR A 253 -28.91 -2.11 5.07
C TYR A 253 -29.60 -1.26 6.14
N ASN A 254 -29.12 -0.03 6.40
CA ASN A 254 -29.68 0.91 7.39
C ASN A 254 -30.46 2.05 6.71
#